data_AF-X6DEE3-F1
#
_entry.id   AF-X6DEE3-F1
#
_cell.length_a   1.000
_cell.length_b   1.000
_cell.length_c   1.000
_cell.angle_alpha   90.00
_cell.angle_beta   90.00
_cell.angle_gamma   90.00
#
_symmetry.space_group_name_H-M   'P 1'
#
loop_
_entity.id
_entity.type
_entity.pdbx_description
1 polymer ?
#
loop_
_entity_poly.entity_id
_entity_poly.type
_entity_poly.pdbx_seq_one_letter_code
_entity_poly.pdbx_strand_id
1 'polypeptide(L)'
;MAVSDADAPFEAGRSVPFSSAQSMAFFRQRYWGPSADAPAWRRIDTAWLDGASELALALDSATNNTSLVLAIEFGDGDVLLFAADAQVGNWLSWQGLSWQVKDKTVTGPDLLARTVFYKVGHHGSHNATLRQAGLELMSKLKIAAIPVDHEMAKLKKWGNMPLPELLEALDKQASIGVIRIDQDPVGAIPGIIVDPLYFDIIF
;
A
#
# COMPACT_ATOMS: atom_id res chain seq x y z
N MET A 1 -38.11 -11.25 -15.24
CA MET A 1 -37.39 -9.97 -15.28
C MET A 1 -36.00 -10.24 -14.74
N ALA A 2 -34.96 -10.02 -15.55
CA ALA A 2 -33.58 -10.22 -15.09
C ALA A 2 -33.20 -9.05 -14.18
N VAL A 3 -32.77 -9.36 -12.96
CA VAL A 3 -32.21 -8.39 -12.02
C VAL A 3 -30.91 -7.88 -12.67
N SER A 4 -30.79 -6.58 -12.88
CA SER A 4 -29.51 -6.00 -13.30
C SER A 4 -28.56 -6.13 -12.11
N ASP A 5 -27.55 -6.97 -12.26
CA ASP A 5 -26.49 -7.10 -11.28
C ASP A 5 -25.56 -5.89 -11.44
N ALA A 6 -25.68 -4.91 -10.55
CA ALA A 6 -24.94 -3.65 -10.60
C ALA A 6 -23.41 -3.85 -10.50
N ASP A 7 -23.01 -5.02 -10.00
CA ASP A 7 -21.62 -5.42 -9.79
C ASP A 7 -21.08 -6.30 -10.93
N ALA A 8 -21.82 -6.46 -12.03
CA ALA A 8 -21.35 -7.19 -13.20
C ALA A 8 -20.15 -6.47 -13.85
N PRO A 9 -19.13 -7.21 -14.34
CA PRO A 9 -17.86 -6.64 -14.80
C PRO A 9 -18.00 -5.97 -16.18
N PHE A 10 -19.12 -6.18 -16.86
CA PHE A 10 -19.39 -5.71 -18.21
C PHE A 10 -20.81 -5.14 -18.31
N GLU A 11 -20.95 -4.05 -19.05
CA GLU A 11 -22.25 -3.44 -19.36
C GLU A 11 -23.19 -4.43 -20.08
N ALA A 12 -24.50 -4.28 -19.88
CA ALA A 12 -25.52 -5.16 -20.43
C ALA A 12 -25.47 -5.29 -21.97
N GLY A 13 -25.00 -4.26 -22.68
CA GLY A 13 -24.85 -4.28 -24.14
C GLY A 13 -23.65 -5.09 -24.64
N ARG A 14 -22.71 -5.48 -23.75
CA ARG A 14 -21.53 -6.29 -24.05
C ARG A 14 -21.60 -7.68 -23.42
N SER A 15 -22.73 -8.04 -22.84
CA SER A 15 -22.95 -9.35 -22.22
C SER A 15 -24.06 -10.12 -22.94
N VAL A 16 -24.00 -11.44 -22.83
CA VAL A 16 -25.09 -12.31 -23.25
C VAL A 16 -25.92 -12.64 -22.01
N PRO A 17 -27.22 -12.31 -21.97
CA PRO A 17 -28.07 -12.67 -20.83
C PRO A 17 -28.03 -14.18 -20.57
N PHE A 18 -27.94 -14.59 -19.30
CA PHE A 18 -27.78 -16.00 -18.92
C PHE A 18 -28.88 -16.91 -19.50
N SER A 19 -30.13 -16.45 -19.47
CA SER A 19 -31.28 -17.15 -20.09
C SER A 19 -31.13 -17.31 -21.60
N SER A 20 -30.51 -16.34 -22.28
CA SER A 20 -30.21 -16.42 -23.71
C SER A 20 -29.07 -17.40 -23.96
N ALA A 21 -28.00 -17.34 -23.16
CA ALA A 21 -26.86 -18.25 -23.27
C ALA A 21 -27.25 -19.73 -23.11
N GLN A 22 -28.18 -20.07 -22.21
CA GLN A 22 -28.69 -21.44 -22.04
C GLN A 22 -29.33 -22.00 -23.32
N SER A 23 -29.95 -21.13 -24.11
CA SER A 23 -30.57 -21.54 -25.37
C SER A 23 -29.57 -21.70 -26.52
N MET A 24 -28.38 -21.11 -26.42
CA MET A 24 -27.35 -21.19 -27.47
C MET A 24 -26.63 -22.56 -27.48
N ALA A 25 -26.50 -23.15 -28.67
CA ALA A 25 -25.91 -24.47 -28.84
C ALA A 25 -24.46 -24.56 -28.30
N PHE A 26 -23.66 -23.52 -28.51
CA PHE A 26 -22.28 -23.45 -28.05
C PHE A 26 -22.18 -23.59 -26.52
N PHE A 27 -22.87 -22.72 -25.76
CA PHE A 27 -22.81 -22.76 -24.31
C PHE A 27 -23.53 -23.98 -23.72
N ARG A 28 -24.62 -24.43 -24.34
CA ARG A 28 -25.29 -25.66 -23.91
C ARG A 28 -24.34 -26.86 -23.96
N GLN A 29 -23.58 -27.03 -25.05
CA GLN A 29 -22.66 -28.16 -25.18
C GLN A 29 -21.41 -28.03 -24.31
N ARG A 30 -20.86 -26.82 -24.16
CA ARG A 30 -19.55 -26.59 -23.55
C ARG A 30 -19.58 -26.15 -22.10
N TYR A 31 -20.62 -25.40 -21.68
CA TYR A 31 -20.75 -24.83 -20.34
C TYR A 31 -21.72 -25.64 -19.46
N TRP A 32 -22.96 -25.85 -19.91
CA TRP A 32 -23.92 -26.68 -19.18
C TRP A 32 -23.76 -28.17 -19.44
N GLY A 33 -23.22 -28.57 -20.60
CA GLY A 33 -23.11 -29.97 -21.01
C GLY A 33 -24.36 -30.50 -21.75
N PRO A 34 -24.23 -31.63 -22.47
CA PRO A 34 -25.26 -32.12 -23.38
C PRO A 34 -26.44 -32.83 -22.69
N SER A 35 -26.36 -33.10 -21.38
CA SER A 35 -27.40 -33.78 -20.60
C SER A 35 -27.77 -32.99 -19.35
N ALA A 36 -28.97 -33.23 -18.82
CA ALA A 36 -29.43 -32.61 -17.57
C ALA A 36 -28.56 -32.98 -16.36
N ASP A 37 -27.87 -34.12 -16.41
CA ASP A 37 -26.99 -34.64 -15.36
C ASP A 37 -25.53 -34.23 -15.53
N ALA A 38 -25.27 -33.23 -16.37
CA ALA A 38 -23.91 -32.77 -16.61
C ALA A 38 -23.26 -32.27 -15.31
N PRO A 39 -21.98 -32.62 -15.06
CA PRO A 39 -21.32 -32.28 -13.80
C PRO A 39 -21.25 -30.78 -13.53
N ALA A 40 -21.54 -30.39 -12.29
CA ALA A 40 -21.59 -28.98 -11.87
C ALA A 40 -20.24 -28.23 -12.01
N TRP A 41 -19.09 -28.94 -11.98
CA TRP A 41 -17.75 -28.35 -12.13
C TRP A 41 -17.53 -27.63 -13.47
N ARG A 42 -18.37 -27.88 -14.48
CA ARG A 42 -18.29 -27.21 -15.79
C ARG A 42 -18.72 -25.75 -15.74
N ARG A 43 -19.42 -25.35 -14.68
CA ARG A 43 -19.94 -24.01 -14.48
C ARG A 43 -19.08 -23.27 -13.48
N ILE A 44 -18.87 -21.99 -13.75
CA ILE A 44 -18.18 -21.05 -12.84
C ILE A 44 -19.17 -20.11 -12.15
N ASP A 45 -20.46 -20.50 -12.12
CA ASP A 45 -21.58 -19.69 -11.61
C ASP A 45 -21.36 -19.21 -10.15
N THR A 46 -20.53 -19.91 -9.37
CA THR A 46 -20.16 -19.56 -7.99
C THR A 46 -18.70 -19.16 -7.84
N ALA A 47 -17.85 -19.38 -8.86
CA ALA A 47 -16.40 -19.14 -8.76
C ALA A 47 -16.05 -17.66 -8.62
N TRP A 48 -16.95 -16.78 -9.03
CA TRP A 48 -16.81 -15.33 -8.91
C TRP A 48 -16.96 -14.84 -7.46
N LEU A 49 -17.81 -15.48 -6.67
CA LEU A 49 -17.99 -15.15 -5.24
C LEU A 49 -16.83 -15.65 -4.40
N ASP A 50 -16.28 -16.83 -4.72
CA ASP A 50 -15.17 -17.43 -3.97
C ASP A 50 -13.82 -16.77 -4.33
N GLY A 51 -13.60 -16.42 -5.60
CA GLY A 51 -12.31 -15.92 -6.08
C GLY A 51 -12.14 -14.41 -6.04
N ALA A 52 -13.21 -13.59 -6.08
CA ALA A 52 -13.05 -12.14 -6.18
C ALA A 52 -12.52 -11.51 -4.88
N SER A 53 -12.89 -12.05 -3.72
CA SER A 53 -12.38 -11.55 -2.43
C SER A 53 -10.93 -11.95 -2.20
N GLU A 54 -10.57 -13.20 -2.49
CA GLU A 54 -9.19 -13.67 -2.41
C GLU A 54 -8.31 -13.03 -3.48
N LEU A 55 -8.82 -12.79 -4.69
CA LEU A 55 -8.11 -12.04 -5.73
C LEU A 55 -8.01 -10.57 -5.36
N ALA A 56 -9.02 -9.95 -4.72
CA ALA A 56 -8.91 -8.58 -4.25
C ALA A 56 -7.90 -8.45 -3.10
N LEU A 57 -7.85 -9.41 -2.17
CA LEU A 57 -6.84 -9.47 -1.10
C LEU A 57 -5.45 -9.83 -1.62
N ALA A 58 -5.36 -10.75 -2.58
CA ALA A 58 -4.10 -11.12 -3.23
C ALA A 58 -3.61 -9.99 -4.12
N LEU A 59 -4.50 -9.30 -4.83
CA LEU A 59 -4.22 -8.10 -5.58
C LEU A 59 -3.76 -7.02 -4.60
N ASP A 60 -4.49 -6.71 -3.53
CA ASP A 60 -4.10 -5.76 -2.46
C ASP A 60 -2.68 -6.06 -1.92
N SER A 61 -2.42 -7.32 -1.53
CA SER A 61 -1.09 -7.76 -1.08
C SER A 61 -0.01 -7.69 -2.16
N ALA A 62 -0.36 -7.90 -3.43
CA ALA A 62 0.55 -7.80 -4.57
C ALA A 62 0.75 -6.35 -5.03
N THR A 63 -0.24 -5.46 -4.88
CA THR A 63 -0.20 -4.03 -5.21
C THR A 63 0.67 -3.26 -4.23
N ASN A 64 0.82 -3.71 -2.99
CA ASN A 64 1.70 -3.01 -2.06
C ASN A 64 3.18 -3.03 -2.52
N ASN A 65 3.59 -4.04 -3.29
CA ASN A 65 4.90 -4.08 -3.94
C ASN A 65 4.95 -3.28 -5.27
N THR A 66 3.85 -2.62 -5.65
CA THR A 66 3.74 -1.66 -6.77
C THR A 66 3.65 -0.21 -6.30
N SER A 67 3.74 0.03 -4.98
CA SER A 67 3.77 1.38 -4.40
C SER A 67 4.87 2.25 -5.03
N LEU A 68 4.48 3.44 -5.48
CA LEU A 68 5.42 4.45 -5.93
C LEU A 68 6.00 5.18 -4.71
N VAL A 69 7.29 4.95 -4.46
CA VAL A 69 8.05 5.72 -3.45
C VAL A 69 8.56 7.00 -4.09
N LEU A 70 8.30 8.14 -3.44
CA LEU A 70 8.76 9.45 -3.89
C LEU A 70 9.83 9.99 -2.93
N ALA A 71 10.98 10.39 -3.48
CA ALA A 71 11.95 11.23 -2.79
C ALA A 71 12.04 12.59 -3.47
N ILE A 72 11.89 13.65 -2.67
CA ILE A 72 11.96 15.04 -3.13
C ILE A 72 13.21 15.66 -2.51
N GLU A 73 14.20 15.99 -3.35
CA GLU A 73 15.42 16.69 -2.94
C GLU A 73 15.25 18.21 -3.06
N PHE A 74 15.58 18.94 -2.00
CA PHE A 74 15.64 20.40 -1.98
C PHE A 74 17.02 20.94 -2.43
N GLY A 75 17.11 22.26 -2.62
CA GLY A 75 18.32 22.91 -3.13
C GLY A 75 19.55 22.80 -2.23
N ASP A 76 19.36 22.59 -0.93
CA ASP A 76 20.40 22.32 0.08
C ASP A 76 20.77 20.83 0.18
N GLY A 77 20.06 19.96 -0.55
CA GLY A 77 20.29 18.53 -0.60
C GLY A 77 19.51 17.72 0.43
N ASP A 78 18.68 18.34 1.27
CA ASP A 78 17.79 17.61 2.18
C ASP A 78 16.68 16.89 1.39
N VAL A 79 16.25 15.73 1.88
CA VAL A 79 15.28 14.88 1.19
C VAL A 79 14.04 14.64 2.04
N LEU A 80 12.87 14.79 1.41
CA LEU A 80 11.60 14.29 1.94
C LEU A 80 11.27 12.95 1.27
N LEU A 81 11.02 11.92 2.07
CA LEU A 81 10.71 10.58 1.60
C LEU A 81 9.25 10.21 1.89
N PHE A 82 8.51 9.82 0.86
CA PHE A 82 7.13 9.38 0.94
C PHE A 82 7.02 7.94 0.42
N ALA A 83 6.95 6.98 1.33
CA ALA A 83 7.00 5.57 0.98
C ALA A 83 5.65 4.93 0.61
N ALA A 84 4.55 5.69 0.58
CA ALA A 84 3.20 5.15 0.32
C ALA A 84 2.95 3.86 1.14
N ASP A 85 2.62 2.73 0.50
CA ASP A 85 2.51 1.41 1.13
C ASP A 85 3.64 0.46 0.71
N ALA A 86 4.83 1.01 0.50
CA ALA A 86 6.03 0.26 0.15
C ALA A 86 6.30 -0.86 1.16
N GLN A 87 6.67 -2.01 0.61
CA GLN A 87 7.07 -3.18 1.39
C GLN A 87 8.51 -3.56 1.06
N VAL A 88 8.96 -4.68 1.61
CA VAL A 88 10.35 -5.17 1.51
C VAL A 88 10.91 -5.10 0.08
N GLY A 89 10.13 -5.47 -0.94
CA GLY A 89 10.58 -5.44 -2.33
C GLY A 89 10.94 -4.03 -2.83
N ASN A 90 10.18 -3.01 -2.43
CA ASN A 90 10.49 -1.62 -2.76
C ASN A 90 11.85 -1.20 -2.15
N TRP A 91 12.06 -1.46 -0.86
CA TRP A 91 13.30 -1.11 -0.15
C TRP A 91 14.54 -1.79 -0.75
N LEU A 92 14.40 -3.06 -1.14
CA LEU A 92 15.46 -3.80 -1.81
C LEU A 92 15.73 -3.26 -3.22
N SER A 93 14.68 -2.92 -3.97
CA SER A 93 14.84 -2.36 -5.33
C SER A 93 15.61 -1.02 -5.30
N TRP A 94 15.38 -0.19 -4.28
CA TRP A 94 16.04 1.10 -4.11
C TRP A 94 17.56 1.00 -3.96
N GLN A 95 18.08 -0.11 -3.44
CA GLN A 95 19.52 -0.30 -3.25
C GLN A 95 20.29 -0.29 -4.58
N GLY A 96 19.64 -0.69 -5.68
CA GLY A 96 20.24 -0.73 -7.02
C GLY A 96 19.96 0.49 -7.88
N LEU A 97 19.17 1.46 -7.42
CA LEU A 97 18.79 2.62 -8.22
C LEU A 97 19.91 3.67 -8.27
N SER A 98 20.14 4.19 -9.48
CA SER A 98 21.15 5.20 -9.77
C SER A 98 20.69 6.09 -10.91
N TRP A 99 20.90 7.40 -10.75
CA TRP A 99 20.49 8.43 -11.69
C TRP A 99 21.62 9.44 -11.89
N GLN A 100 21.77 9.96 -13.12
CA GLN A 100 22.63 11.10 -13.40
C GLN A 100 21.79 12.37 -13.33
N VAL A 101 22.12 13.25 -12.38
CA VAL A 101 21.43 14.52 -12.16
C VAL A 101 22.47 15.63 -12.24
N LYS A 102 22.46 16.42 -13.32
CA LYS A 102 23.54 17.35 -13.66
C LYS A 102 24.87 16.58 -13.73
N ASP A 103 25.88 17.02 -12.98
CA ASP A 103 27.22 16.42 -12.95
C ASP A 103 27.44 15.45 -11.77
N LYS A 104 26.35 15.01 -11.11
CA LYS A 104 26.43 14.06 -9.99
C LYS A 104 25.62 12.79 -10.26
N THR A 105 26.17 11.67 -9.80
CA THR A 105 25.44 10.41 -9.66
C THR A 105 24.71 10.41 -8.32
N VAL A 106 23.39 10.28 -8.37
CA VAL A 106 22.52 10.14 -7.20
C VAL A 106 22.06 8.70 -7.13
N THR A 107 22.10 8.08 -5.95
CA THR A 107 21.67 6.69 -5.75
C THR A 107 20.51 6.61 -4.75
N GLY A 108 19.78 5.50 -4.74
CA GLY A 108 18.76 5.26 -3.74
C GLY A 108 19.30 5.38 -2.31
N PRO A 109 20.43 4.72 -1.96
CA PRO A 109 21.08 4.89 -0.67
C PRO A 109 21.51 6.32 -0.34
N ASP A 110 21.96 7.12 -1.32
CA ASP A 110 22.27 8.54 -1.12
C ASP A 110 21.02 9.35 -0.75
N LEU A 111 19.89 9.12 -1.43
CA LEU A 111 18.61 9.76 -1.11
C LEU A 111 18.12 9.36 0.30
N LEU A 112 18.24 8.08 0.65
CA LEU A 112 17.90 7.59 1.99
C LEU A 112 18.76 8.28 3.05
N ALA A 113 20.08 8.35 2.85
CA ALA A 113 21.01 8.99 3.78
C ALA A 113 20.72 10.48 4.03
N ARG A 114 20.20 11.17 3.01
CA ARG A 114 19.84 12.59 3.10
C ARG A 114 18.40 12.86 3.53
N THR A 115 17.63 11.81 3.81
CA THR A 115 16.23 11.94 4.24
C THR A 115 16.14 12.61 5.61
N VAL A 116 15.45 13.75 5.67
CA VAL A 116 15.18 14.49 6.92
C VAL A 116 13.73 14.30 7.40
N PHE A 117 12.82 14.02 6.47
CA PHE A 117 11.42 13.69 6.76
C PHE A 117 11.04 12.38 6.10
N TYR A 118 10.41 11.50 6.86
CA TYR A 118 9.94 10.21 6.35
C TYR A 118 8.46 10.00 6.65
N LYS A 119 7.59 10.02 5.61
CA LYS A 119 6.24 9.47 5.73
C LYS A 119 6.34 7.95 5.69
N VAL A 120 6.11 7.33 6.85
CA VAL A 120 6.29 5.91 7.09
C VAL A 120 5.37 5.11 6.18
N GLY A 121 5.95 4.09 5.54
CA GLY A 121 5.24 3.20 4.63
C GLY A 121 4.12 2.44 5.33
N HIS A 122 3.08 2.06 4.59
CA HIS A 122 2.11 1.00 4.95
C HIS A 122 1.60 1.12 6.39
N HIS A 123 1.28 2.36 6.80
CA HIS A 123 0.76 2.70 8.13
C HIS A 123 1.62 2.22 9.33
N GLY A 124 2.90 1.90 9.11
CA GLY A 124 3.79 1.35 10.13
C GLY A 124 3.56 -0.14 10.44
N SER A 125 3.08 -0.92 9.47
CA SER A 125 2.96 -2.38 9.60
C SER A 125 4.31 -3.11 9.66
N HIS A 126 4.26 -4.42 9.89
CA HIS A 126 5.45 -5.28 10.02
C HIS A 126 6.41 -5.28 8.82
N ASN A 127 5.91 -4.97 7.61
CA ASN A 127 6.71 -4.94 6.39
C ASN A 127 6.86 -3.53 5.80
N ALA A 128 6.39 -2.50 6.52
CA ALA A 128 6.39 -1.11 6.10
C ALA A 128 7.78 -0.55 5.81
N THR A 129 8.75 -0.83 6.68
CA THR A 129 10.09 -0.26 6.61
C THR A 129 11.13 -1.32 6.89
N LEU A 130 12.04 -1.55 5.95
CA LEU A 130 13.18 -2.44 6.16
C LEU A 130 14.20 -1.77 7.08
N ARG A 131 14.82 -2.51 8.01
CA ARG A 131 15.82 -1.95 8.94
C ARG A 131 17.12 -1.56 8.21
N GLN A 132 17.97 -2.53 7.91
CA GLN A 132 19.32 -2.31 7.37
C GLN A 132 19.35 -1.59 6.02
N ALA A 133 18.44 -1.94 5.10
CA ALA A 133 18.36 -1.33 3.77
C ALA A 133 17.25 -0.28 3.65
N GLY A 134 16.76 0.25 4.77
CA GLY A 134 15.77 1.31 4.79
C GLY A 134 16.08 2.30 5.91
N LEU A 135 15.48 2.09 7.08
CA LEU A 135 15.54 3.03 8.20
C LEU A 135 16.97 3.35 8.66
N GLU A 136 17.83 2.34 8.80
CA GLU A 136 19.21 2.52 9.29
C GLU A 136 20.08 3.34 8.32
N LEU A 137 19.70 3.40 7.03
CA LEU A 137 20.37 4.25 6.06
C LEU A 137 19.99 5.72 6.22
N MET A 138 18.85 6.04 6.84
CA MET A 138 18.34 7.41 7.01
C MET A 138 19.08 8.17 8.13
N SER A 139 20.38 8.39 7.95
CA SER A 139 21.27 8.96 8.98
C SER A 139 20.96 10.42 9.35
N LYS A 140 20.26 11.17 8.48
CA LYS A 140 19.82 12.55 8.74
C LYS A 140 18.37 12.67 9.20
N LEU A 141 17.70 11.55 9.52
CA LEU A 141 16.27 11.58 9.82
C LEU A 141 16.00 12.49 11.03
N LYS A 142 15.17 13.51 10.81
CA LYS A 142 14.67 14.41 11.85
C LYS A 142 13.31 13.93 12.34
N ILE A 143 12.37 13.76 11.41
CA ILE A 143 10.98 13.43 11.74
C ILE A 143 10.51 12.22 10.94
N ALA A 144 9.88 11.27 11.61
CA ALA A 144 9.10 10.20 10.98
C ALA A 144 7.60 10.42 11.25
N ALA A 145 6.79 10.41 10.19
CA ALA A 145 5.35 10.61 10.27
C ALA A 145 4.61 9.33 9.90
N ILE A 146 3.84 8.78 10.84
CA ILE A 146 3.09 7.54 10.67
C ILE A 146 1.63 7.87 10.36
N PRO A 147 1.15 7.60 9.14
CA PRO A 147 -0.21 7.91 8.73
C PRO A 147 -1.17 6.78 9.14
N VAL A 148 -1.27 6.45 10.42
CA VAL A 148 -2.09 5.35 10.93
C VAL A 148 -3.37 5.87 11.58
N ASP A 149 -4.47 5.11 11.45
CA ASP A 149 -5.64 5.17 12.31
C ASP A 149 -5.73 3.83 13.07
N HIS A 150 -5.28 3.83 14.33
CA HIS A 150 -5.16 2.62 15.13
C HIS A 150 -6.51 1.98 15.46
N GLU A 151 -7.56 2.77 15.67
CA GLU A 151 -8.89 2.25 15.96
C GLU A 151 -9.49 1.59 14.71
N MET A 152 -9.31 2.19 13.53
CA MET A 152 -9.67 1.55 12.27
C MET A 152 -8.87 0.26 12.02
N ALA A 153 -7.56 0.26 12.28
CA ALA A 153 -6.73 -0.93 12.13
C ALA A 153 -7.21 -2.09 13.01
N LYS A 154 -7.64 -1.82 14.26
CA LYS A 154 -8.27 -2.82 15.14
C LYS A 154 -9.57 -3.35 14.57
N LEU A 155 -10.46 -2.47 14.11
CA LEU A 155 -11.76 -2.85 13.53
C LEU A 155 -11.58 -3.76 12.30
N LYS A 156 -10.57 -3.46 11.47
CA LYS A 156 -10.22 -4.23 10.28
C LYS A 156 -9.35 -5.45 10.55
N LYS A 157 -8.92 -5.66 11.81
CA LYS A 157 -8.04 -6.75 12.24
C LYS A 157 -6.70 -6.78 11.48
N TRP A 158 -6.14 -5.61 11.18
CA TRP A 158 -4.84 -5.46 10.49
C TRP A 158 -3.61 -5.74 11.37
N GLY A 159 -3.83 -6.37 12.53
CA GLY A 159 -2.78 -6.69 13.49
C GLY A 159 -2.32 -5.49 14.30
N ASN A 160 -1.10 -5.58 14.84
CA ASN A 160 -0.49 -4.52 15.64
C ASN A 160 0.10 -3.46 14.70
N MET A 161 -0.70 -2.43 14.41
CA MET A 161 -0.33 -1.32 13.56
C MET A 161 -0.56 0.01 14.31
N PRO A 162 0.46 0.86 14.49
CA PRO A 162 1.85 0.63 14.08
C PRO A 162 2.51 -0.46 14.93
N LEU A 163 3.48 -1.17 14.35
CA LEU A 163 4.21 -2.22 15.02
C LEU A 163 5.09 -1.62 16.15
N PRO A 164 5.01 -2.11 17.40
CA PRO A 164 5.80 -1.56 18.51
C PRO A 164 7.32 -1.55 18.25
N GLU A 165 7.85 -2.60 17.64
CA GLU A 165 9.29 -2.73 17.32
C GLU A 165 9.72 -1.78 16.20
N LEU A 166 8.79 -1.34 15.35
CA LEU A 166 9.03 -0.31 14.35
C LEU A 166 9.00 1.07 15.00
N LEU A 167 8.02 1.35 15.88
CA LEU A 167 7.96 2.59 16.64
C LEU A 167 9.27 2.82 17.41
N GLU A 168 9.74 1.81 18.15
CA GLU A 168 11.00 1.91 18.90
C GLU A 168 12.20 2.20 17.99
N ALA A 169 12.24 1.59 16.79
CA ALA A 169 13.31 1.84 15.84
C ALA A 169 13.25 3.26 15.26
N LEU A 170 12.04 3.76 14.96
CA LEU A 170 11.81 5.12 14.47
C LEU A 170 12.19 6.15 15.54
N ASP A 171 11.80 5.95 16.80
CA ASP A 171 12.15 6.84 17.93
C ASP A 171 13.68 6.93 18.13
N LYS A 172 14.41 5.85 17.86
CA LYS A 172 15.89 5.85 17.94
C LYS A 172 16.54 6.56 16.75
N GLN A 173 15.93 6.49 15.57
CA GLN A 173 16.51 7.02 14.33
C GLN A 173 16.14 8.49 14.10
N ALA A 174 14.91 8.89 14.39
CA ALA A 174 14.39 10.23 14.17
C ALA A 174 14.85 11.18 15.28
N SER A 175 15.81 12.05 14.96
CA SER A 175 16.47 12.91 15.96
C SER A 175 15.58 13.96 16.62
N ILE A 176 14.47 14.36 16.00
CA ILE A 176 13.47 15.28 16.56
C ILE A 176 12.29 14.51 17.14
N GLY A 177 11.78 13.52 16.40
CA GLY A 177 10.76 12.61 16.94
C GLY A 177 9.86 11.98 15.89
N VAL A 178 8.90 11.18 16.40
CA VAL A 178 7.90 10.48 15.61
C VAL A 178 6.54 11.12 15.84
N ILE A 179 5.81 11.40 14.76
CA ILE A 179 4.43 11.89 14.81
C ILE A 179 3.47 10.86 14.23
N ARG A 180 2.24 10.87 14.74
CA ARG A 180 1.15 10.00 14.32
C ARG A 180 -0.08 10.85 14.04
N ILE A 181 -0.83 10.51 13.00
CA ILE A 181 -2.02 11.29 12.62
C ILE A 181 -3.24 11.01 13.51
N ASP A 182 -3.24 9.90 14.26
CA ASP A 182 -4.36 9.46 15.09
C ASP A 182 -4.21 9.81 16.58
N GLN A 183 -3.15 10.53 16.95
CA GLN A 183 -2.93 10.95 18.32
C GLN A 183 -2.10 12.23 18.40
N ASP A 184 -2.37 13.03 19.43
CA ASP A 184 -1.48 14.12 19.79
C ASP A 184 -0.15 13.56 20.34
N PRO A 185 0.98 14.23 20.04
CA PRO A 185 2.27 13.84 20.61
C PRO A 185 2.27 14.03 22.12
N VAL A 186 3.00 13.14 22.81
CA VAL A 186 3.19 13.27 24.26
C VAL A 186 4.23 14.35 24.53
N GLY A 187 3.75 15.57 24.72
CA GLY A 187 4.59 16.75 24.93
C GLY A 187 4.94 17.49 23.64
N ALA A 188 5.61 18.63 23.78
CA ALA A 188 6.00 19.45 22.64
C ALA A 188 7.15 18.79 21.88
N ILE A 189 7.01 18.66 20.56
CA ILE A 189 8.09 18.25 19.67
C ILE A 189 8.72 19.52 19.07
N PRO A 190 10.04 19.73 19.18
CA PRO A 190 10.69 20.91 18.61
C PRO A 190 10.40 21.09 17.13
N GLY A 191 9.99 22.29 16.73
CA GLY A 191 9.69 22.60 15.32
C GLY A 191 8.38 22.02 14.80
N ILE A 192 7.53 21.42 15.66
CA ILE A 192 6.20 20.91 15.26
C ILE A 192 5.09 21.68 15.96
N ILE A 193 4.16 22.22 15.17
CA ILE A 193 2.89 22.76 15.65
C ILE A 193 1.80 21.77 15.26
N VAL A 194 1.00 21.35 16.24
CA VAL A 194 -0.10 20.41 16.04
C VAL A 194 -1.39 21.20 15.88
N ASP A 195 -2.11 20.94 14.79
CA ASP A 195 -3.46 21.42 14.51
C ASP A 195 -4.38 20.20 14.30
N PRO A 196 -5.70 20.30 14.58
CA PRO A 196 -6.63 19.20 14.33
C PRO A 196 -6.66 18.70 12.87
N LEU A 197 -6.21 19.51 11.91
CA LEU A 197 -6.23 19.18 10.48
C LEU A 197 -4.85 18.92 9.88
N TYR A 198 -3.77 19.37 10.52
CA TYR A 198 -2.42 19.27 9.97
C TYR A 198 -1.33 19.35 11.03
N PHE A 199 -0.12 18.96 10.65
CA PHE A 199 1.11 19.27 11.38
C PHE A 199 1.86 20.34 10.61
N ASP A 200 2.19 21.46 11.25
CA ASP A 200 3.18 22.40 10.75
C ASP A 200 4.56 21.91 11.17
N ILE A 201 5.46 21.72 10.22
CA ILE A 201 6.79 21.14 10.46
C ILE A 201 7.84 22.10 9.94
N ILE A 202 8.68 22.58 10.85
CA ILE A 202 9.73 23.55 10.59
C ILE A 202 11.07 22.88 10.85
N PHE A 203 11.90 22.80 9.81
CA PHE A 203 13.19 22.10 9.81
C PHE A 203 14.40 22.99 10.09
#